data_AF-A0A6A5VPP5-F1
#
_entry.id   AF-A0A6A5VPP5-F1
#
_cell.length_a   1.000
_cell.length_b   1.000
_cell.length_c   1.000
_cell.angle_alpha   90.00
_cell.angle_beta   90.00
_cell.angle_gamma   90.00
#
_symmetry.space_group_name_H-M   'P 1'
#
loop_
_entity.id
_entity.type
_entity.pdbx_description
1 polymer ?
#
loop_
_entity_poly.entity_id
_entity_poly.type
_entity_poly.pdbx_seq_one_letter_code
_entity_poly.pdbx_strand_id
1 'polypeptide(L)'
;MVVIARFLWSHNKSSKDQPDVERSVDPVQQREKSLPSRARSVKLLSNPRREQGHWVPTLSGIIKAGDENTFSSSIFNVLDGTIGELSLQDVYDAFANELRNRPVAERGAYTSEITKFLSSTKKVQRMHSVSVSPPRSPELHKRASRKSIDVFRQSVDLTELTRARSVKRSSIVNLVPLLNDLPFTAGGPGPVHTYWDQDLQHALHFQGHTALPVTTYEFAALSVILGSPVDISLDAQDERCVSWANTYKGALGVSLAATATSDRSYHISMVSNKRNVSQLPAKGSGYSTLHAKHLASGSIPFASDRKIVHSIVITENTLELLKAGTGTYLQPTGADTRGAQFLARLPNSRAPNFHIIAPSTSANSTSRLVHAIGDLVFTGGFTPFASVPLIKTVQFVASGGLVPGRLLQRLDALVEKVHRQASHLQLFGPLLEDANTHLRFRKNERLAKLATGILTDEALADKVARMSRYTTLLERLMALVPDISPAGVLAAVREGMKSEMQRSYEDAVAAHLISDTILSTPSGVQSKRASTVSRRDTRRRSRYSNPSSGTTSPDGPASVASGRQSGTFPTQNLSLLVESVLKGALPLDVQTIVMVARLVLVAWTLSVQGVAWEEGEVGLRVVDPARLPEKMYMW
;
A
#
# COMPACT_ATOMS: atom_id res chain seq x y z
N MET A 1 51.27 -26.50 37.41
CA MET A 1 49.91 -26.33 37.95
C MET A 1 49.18 -25.42 36.97
N VAL A 2 48.17 -25.79 36.17
CA VAL A 2 46.93 -26.58 36.34
C VAL A 2 46.68 -27.24 34.96
N VAL A 3 46.75 -28.57 34.76
CA VAL A 3 45.77 -29.65 35.03
C VAL A 3 44.43 -29.53 34.27
N ILE A 4 44.36 -30.27 33.14
CA ILE A 4 43.32 -31.24 32.70
C ILE A 4 41.91 -30.69 32.38
N ALA A 5 41.15 -31.13 31.36
CA ALA A 5 41.35 -31.84 30.09
C ALA A 5 39.96 -32.05 29.45
N ARG A 6 39.95 -32.30 28.11
CA ARG A 6 39.17 -33.37 27.40
C ARG A 6 37.63 -33.24 27.31
N PHE A 7 36.89 -33.72 26.30
CA PHE A 7 37.05 -34.62 25.11
C PHE A 7 36.03 -34.10 24.05
N LEU A 8 36.34 -33.89 22.75
CA LEU A 8 36.44 -34.85 21.62
C LEU A 8 35.23 -35.79 21.43
N TRP A 9 34.59 -35.76 20.25
CA TRP A 9 34.65 -36.91 19.33
C TRP A 9 34.12 -36.61 17.92
N SER A 10 34.98 -36.83 16.93
CA SER A 10 34.67 -37.12 15.54
C SER A 10 34.75 -38.64 15.31
N HIS A 11 33.89 -39.23 14.49
CA HIS A 11 34.25 -40.48 13.80
C HIS A 11 33.58 -40.59 12.43
N ASN A 12 34.41 -40.47 11.40
CA ASN A 12 34.30 -41.28 10.20
C ASN A 12 34.52 -42.75 10.57
N LYS A 13 33.76 -43.67 9.95
CA LYS A 13 34.28 -44.96 9.48
C LYS A 13 33.33 -45.62 8.45
N SER A 14 33.98 -46.04 7.37
CA SER A 14 33.55 -46.98 6.32
C SER A 14 33.49 -48.42 6.84
N SER A 15 32.52 -49.23 6.42
CA SER A 15 32.71 -50.39 5.50
C SER A 15 31.56 -51.42 5.53
N LYS A 16 31.15 -51.83 4.32
CA LYS A 16 30.86 -53.21 3.81
C LYS A 16 29.56 -53.99 4.11
N ASP A 17 29.19 -54.70 3.03
CA ASP A 17 28.30 -55.87 2.81
C ASP A 17 26.78 -55.57 2.74
N GLN A 18 25.98 -55.98 1.75
CA GLN A 18 25.88 -57.19 0.89
C GLN A 18 24.77 -56.93 -0.20
N PRO A 19 24.31 -57.90 -1.05
CA PRO A 19 24.94 -58.64 -2.16
C PRO A 19 24.27 -58.42 -3.54
N ASP A 20 24.88 -59.08 -4.54
CA ASP A 20 24.51 -59.29 -5.94
C ASP A 20 23.06 -59.75 -6.23
N VAL A 21 22.51 -59.26 -7.35
CA VAL A 21 21.65 -60.03 -8.27
C VAL A 21 22.03 -59.72 -9.74
N GLU A 22 22.66 -60.73 -10.35
CA GLU A 22 22.78 -61.05 -11.79
C GLU A 22 21.43 -60.93 -12.56
N ARG A 23 21.26 -60.77 -13.88
CA ARG A 23 22.04 -60.94 -15.11
C ARG A 23 21.13 -60.51 -16.30
N SER A 24 21.75 -60.07 -17.41
CA SER A 24 21.43 -60.35 -18.83
C SER A 24 21.78 -59.11 -19.69
N VAL A 25 22.91 -59.00 -20.41
CA VAL A 25 23.39 -59.76 -21.60
C VAL A 25 22.41 -59.55 -22.77
N ASP A 26 22.73 -58.88 -23.89
CA ASP A 26 23.83 -59.14 -24.86
C ASP A 26 24.06 -57.95 -25.88
N PRO A 27 24.95 -58.00 -26.91
CA PRO A 27 26.04 -57.03 -27.10
C PRO A 27 26.27 -56.54 -28.57
N VAL A 28 27.52 -56.11 -28.89
CA VAL A 28 28.19 -55.98 -30.23
C VAL A 28 28.04 -54.58 -30.89
N GLN A 29 29.06 -53.82 -31.38
CA GLN A 29 30.46 -54.02 -31.84
C GLN A 29 31.19 -52.66 -31.72
N GLN A 30 32.36 -52.56 -31.06
CA GLN A 30 33.75 -52.65 -31.58
C GLN A 30 34.40 -51.36 -32.13
N ARG A 31 35.56 -51.06 -31.50
CA ARG A 31 36.87 -50.63 -32.07
C ARG A 31 36.88 -49.29 -32.82
N GLU A 32 37.82 -48.37 -32.66
CA GLU A 32 39.28 -48.42 -32.45
C GLU A 32 39.69 -46.91 -32.48
N LYS A 33 40.45 -46.29 -31.57
CA LYS A 33 41.92 -46.29 -31.50
C LYS A 33 42.30 -45.26 -30.43
N SER A 34 43.06 -45.70 -29.45
CA SER A 34 43.78 -44.87 -28.49
C SER A 34 45.19 -44.59 -29.00
N LEU A 35 45.62 -43.32 -29.00
CA LEU A 35 47.04 -42.94 -28.86
C LEU A 35 47.16 -41.76 -27.87
N PRO A 36 48.20 -41.72 -27.03
CA PRO A 36 48.31 -40.80 -25.92
C PRO A 36 49.04 -39.52 -26.33
N SER A 37 48.42 -38.35 -26.18
CA SER A 37 49.12 -37.05 -26.28
C SER A 37 49.19 -36.38 -24.91
N ARG A 38 50.34 -36.59 -24.29
CA ARG A 38 50.80 -36.02 -23.04
C ARG A 38 51.35 -34.61 -23.33
N ALA A 39 50.50 -33.58 -23.34
CA ALA A 39 50.94 -32.17 -23.32
C ALA A 39 49.79 -31.21 -23.02
N ARG A 40 49.33 -31.13 -21.76
CA ARG A 40 48.53 -29.98 -21.26
C ARG A 40 48.87 -29.68 -19.81
N SER A 41 50.04 -29.08 -19.62
CA SER A 41 50.40 -28.35 -18.41
C SER A 41 50.91 -26.98 -18.84
N VAL A 42 50.45 -25.95 -18.13
CA VAL A 42 50.77 -24.51 -18.34
C VAL A 42 49.90 -23.76 -19.36
N LYS A 43 48.60 -23.66 -19.06
CA LYS A 43 47.82 -22.42 -19.27
C LYS A 43 47.11 -22.06 -17.96
N LEU A 44 47.90 -21.82 -16.92
CA LEU A 44 47.52 -21.05 -15.74
C LEU A 44 48.14 -19.65 -15.91
N LEU A 45 47.69 -18.93 -16.94
CA LEU A 45 47.94 -17.50 -17.05
C LEU A 45 46.58 -16.82 -16.85
N SER A 46 46.44 -16.27 -15.65
CA SER A 46 45.62 -15.10 -15.35
C SER A 46 44.23 -15.09 -16.00
N ASN A 47 43.29 -15.86 -15.46
CA ASN A 47 41.97 -15.28 -15.36
C ASN A 47 42.12 -14.08 -14.41
N PRO A 48 41.85 -12.83 -14.84
CA PRO A 48 41.77 -11.74 -13.88
C PRO A 48 40.80 -12.21 -12.81
N ARG A 49 41.20 -12.15 -11.54
CA ARG A 49 40.25 -12.27 -10.44
C ARG A 49 39.23 -11.17 -10.71
N ARG A 50 38.11 -11.52 -11.36
CA ARG A 50 36.93 -10.67 -11.41
C ARG A 50 36.66 -10.42 -9.94
N GLU A 51 36.89 -9.19 -9.49
CA GLU A 51 36.48 -8.78 -8.16
C GLU A 51 35.00 -9.12 -8.09
N GLN A 52 34.68 -10.22 -7.39
CA GLN A 52 33.31 -10.66 -7.24
C GLN A 52 32.64 -9.56 -6.44
N GLY A 53 31.78 -8.79 -7.11
CA GLY A 53 31.05 -7.68 -6.50
C GLY A 53 30.32 -8.15 -5.25
N HIS A 54 30.00 -7.21 -4.36
CA HIS A 54 29.20 -7.52 -3.19
C HIS A 54 27.83 -8.09 -3.61
N TRP A 55 27.27 -8.98 -2.79
CA TRP A 55 25.94 -9.54 -3.03
C TRP A 55 24.88 -8.48 -2.81
N VAL A 56 23.96 -8.36 -3.77
CA VAL A 56 22.80 -7.47 -3.74
C VAL A 56 21.54 -8.24 -4.10
N PRO A 57 20.37 -7.87 -3.54
CA PRO A 57 19.08 -8.40 -3.97
C PRO A 57 18.79 -8.07 -5.44
N THR A 58 18.24 -9.03 -6.17
CA THR A 58 17.63 -8.77 -7.49
C THR A 58 16.33 -7.98 -7.31
N LEU A 59 15.78 -7.42 -8.40
CA LEU A 59 14.49 -6.74 -8.34
C LEU A 59 13.36 -7.73 -7.98
N SER A 60 13.41 -8.95 -8.52
CA SER A 60 12.56 -10.07 -8.09
C SER A 60 12.66 -10.32 -6.58
N GLY A 61 13.87 -10.39 -6.02
CA GLY A 61 14.08 -10.57 -4.59
C GLY A 61 13.42 -9.46 -3.75
N ILE A 62 13.55 -8.20 -4.17
CA ILE A 62 12.87 -7.07 -3.51
C ILE A 62 11.35 -7.21 -3.62
N ILE A 63 10.81 -7.53 -4.79
CA ILE A 63 9.35 -7.70 -5.00
C ILE A 63 8.81 -8.84 -4.13
N LYS A 64 9.48 -9.99 -4.12
CA LYS A 64 9.10 -11.14 -3.29
C LYS A 64 9.18 -10.83 -1.80
N ALA A 65 10.16 -10.05 -1.35
CA ALA A 65 10.26 -9.60 0.03
C ALA A 65 9.03 -8.75 0.42
N GLY A 66 8.59 -7.87 -0.49
CA GLY A 66 7.34 -7.11 -0.31
C GLY A 66 6.11 -8.02 -0.24
N ASP A 67 6.05 -9.06 -1.06
CA ASP A 67 4.92 -10.01 -1.08
C ASP A 67 4.79 -10.81 0.22
N GLU A 68 5.94 -11.05 0.86
CA GLU A 68 6.05 -11.65 2.19
C GLU A 68 5.91 -10.61 3.32
N ASN A 69 5.42 -9.42 3.01
CA ASN A 69 5.19 -8.33 3.96
C ASN A 69 6.47 -7.90 4.71
N THR A 70 7.67 -8.09 4.12
CA THR A 70 8.96 -7.66 4.68
C THR A 70 9.11 -6.13 4.65
N PHE A 71 8.42 -5.46 3.74
CA PHE A 71 8.19 -4.03 3.75
C PHE A 71 6.84 -3.73 3.09
N SER A 72 6.38 -2.50 3.19
CA SER A 72 5.18 -2.01 2.50
C SER A 72 5.55 -0.89 1.53
N SER A 73 4.59 -0.41 0.73
CA SER A 73 4.81 0.75 -0.16
C SER A 73 5.31 2.02 0.55
N SER A 74 5.27 2.07 1.90
CA SER A 74 5.90 3.11 2.70
C SER A 74 7.39 3.30 2.45
N ILE A 75 8.12 2.26 1.99
CA ILE A 75 9.54 2.35 1.67
C ILE A 75 9.85 3.47 0.66
N PHE A 76 8.94 3.68 -0.31
CA PHE A 76 9.10 4.68 -1.36
C PHE A 76 8.78 6.10 -0.89
N ASN A 77 8.11 6.25 0.26
CA ASN A 77 7.89 7.58 0.86
C ASN A 77 9.19 8.20 1.38
N VAL A 78 10.19 7.38 1.71
CA VAL A 78 11.52 7.85 2.18
C VAL A 78 12.30 8.50 1.03
N LEU A 79 11.99 8.13 -0.21
CA LEU A 79 12.68 8.63 -1.42
C LEU A 79 12.21 10.03 -1.88
N ASP A 80 11.23 10.61 -1.19
CA ASP A 80 10.66 11.93 -1.51
C ASP A 80 11.60 13.12 -1.23
N GLY A 81 12.67 12.89 -0.45
CA GLY A 81 13.63 13.94 -0.08
C GLY A 81 14.55 14.38 -1.23
N THR A 82 14.71 13.55 -2.26
CA THR A 82 15.59 13.78 -3.41
C THR A 82 14.75 13.97 -4.66
N ILE A 83 14.57 15.22 -5.12
CA ILE A 83 13.88 15.49 -6.39
C ILE A 83 14.85 15.17 -7.54
N GLY A 84 14.38 14.40 -8.52
CA GLY A 84 15.17 14.01 -9.69
C GLY A 84 15.33 12.50 -9.82
N GLU A 85 16.36 12.08 -10.55
CA GLU A 85 16.66 10.67 -10.76
C GLU A 85 17.08 9.99 -9.44
N LEU A 86 16.46 8.85 -9.16
CA LEU A 86 16.74 7.98 -8.02
C LEU A 86 17.71 6.89 -8.48
N SER A 87 18.86 6.81 -7.81
CA SER A 87 19.82 5.75 -8.10
C SER A 87 19.33 4.40 -7.56
N LEU A 88 19.79 3.30 -8.15
CA LEU A 88 19.55 1.96 -7.59
C LEU A 88 20.04 1.85 -6.13
N GLN A 89 21.11 2.57 -5.80
CA GLN A 89 21.65 2.60 -4.44
C GLN A 89 20.67 3.22 -3.43
N ASP A 90 19.88 4.23 -3.81
CA ASP A 90 18.87 4.83 -2.93
C ASP A 90 17.77 3.81 -2.57
N VAL A 91 17.38 2.99 -3.55
CA VAL A 91 16.42 1.89 -3.36
C VAL A 91 17.01 0.82 -2.43
N TYR A 92 18.26 0.42 -2.64
CA TYR A 92 18.94 -0.55 -1.77
C TYR A 92 19.14 -0.03 -0.35
N ASP A 93 19.45 1.25 -0.18
CA ASP A 93 19.59 1.87 1.14
C ASP A 93 18.26 1.91 1.88
N ALA A 94 17.17 2.28 1.20
CA ALA A 94 15.82 2.26 1.76
C ALA A 94 15.41 0.82 2.16
N PHE A 95 15.68 -0.16 1.30
CA PHE A 95 15.37 -1.57 1.57
C PHE A 95 16.18 -2.12 2.73
N ALA A 96 17.48 -1.84 2.78
CA ALA A 96 18.34 -2.23 3.90
C ALA A 96 17.90 -1.59 5.22
N ASN A 97 17.39 -0.36 5.20
CA ASN A 97 16.86 0.29 6.40
C ASN A 97 15.59 -0.39 6.92
N GLU A 98 14.66 -0.76 6.05
CA GLU A 98 13.47 -1.56 6.42
C GLU A 98 13.88 -2.90 7.06
N LEU A 99 14.80 -3.62 6.42
CA LEU A 99 15.31 -4.90 6.94
C LEU A 99 16.01 -4.77 8.29
N ARG A 100 16.68 -3.65 8.58
CA ARG A 100 17.35 -3.38 9.86
C ARG A 100 16.37 -3.03 10.98
N ASN A 101 15.26 -2.39 10.65
CA ASN A 101 14.24 -1.97 11.61
C ASN A 101 13.38 -3.13 12.10
N ARG A 102 13.47 -4.29 11.44
CA ARG A 102 12.77 -5.53 11.81
C ARG A 102 13.19 -6.06 13.19
N PRO A 103 12.28 -6.75 13.90
CA PRO A 103 12.58 -7.41 15.17
C PRO A 103 13.82 -8.32 15.07
N VAL A 104 14.61 -8.39 16.14
CA VAL A 104 15.85 -9.21 16.18
C VAL A 104 15.56 -10.68 15.86
N ALA A 105 14.40 -11.19 16.27
CA ALA A 105 13.97 -12.56 16.01
C ALA A 105 13.82 -12.84 14.50
N GLU A 106 13.25 -11.92 13.73
CA GLU A 106 13.13 -12.02 12.26
C GLU A 106 14.48 -11.90 11.59
N ARG A 107 15.33 -10.97 12.05
CA ARG A 107 16.68 -10.77 11.49
C ARG A 107 17.60 -11.97 11.66
N GLY A 108 17.34 -12.83 12.65
CA GLY A 108 18.09 -14.07 12.86
C GLY A 108 17.87 -15.11 11.77
N ALA A 109 16.79 -14.99 10.98
CA ALA A 109 16.49 -15.89 9.88
C ALA A 109 17.17 -15.50 8.55
N TYR A 110 17.80 -14.32 8.48
CA TYR A 110 18.43 -13.85 7.25
C TYR A 110 19.63 -14.71 6.85
N THR A 111 19.78 -14.94 5.54
CA THR A 111 20.96 -15.61 4.98
C THR A 111 22.24 -14.81 5.25
N SER A 112 23.39 -15.49 5.12
CA SER A 112 24.69 -14.86 5.35
C SER A 112 24.96 -13.73 4.36
N GLU A 113 24.42 -13.86 3.14
CA GLU A 113 24.50 -12.96 2.02
C GLU A 113 23.68 -11.69 2.28
N ILE A 114 22.43 -11.83 2.78
CA ILE A 114 21.63 -10.68 3.23
C ILE A 114 22.35 -9.96 4.37
N THR A 115 22.92 -10.69 5.33
CA THR A 115 23.67 -10.07 6.42
C THR A 115 24.88 -9.28 5.90
N LYS A 116 25.60 -9.79 4.90
CA LYS A 116 26.68 -9.07 4.20
C LYS A 116 26.16 -7.84 3.47
N PHE A 117 25.05 -7.93 2.73
CA PHE A 117 24.39 -6.80 2.07
C PHE A 117 24.00 -5.69 3.07
N LEU A 118 23.43 -6.06 4.21
CA LEU A 118 23.09 -5.11 5.27
C LEU A 118 24.33 -4.45 5.89
N SER A 119 25.47 -5.15 5.89
CA SER A 119 26.74 -4.60 6.37
C SER A 119 27.38 -3.64 5.36
N SER A 120 27.28 -3.92 4.05
CA SER A 120 27.86 -3.09 2.99
C SER A 120 27.09 -1.79 2.77
N THR A 121 25.76 -1.82 2.92
CA THR A 121 24.88 -0.64 2.82
C THR A 121 24.89 0.22 4.10
N LYS A 122 25.70 -0.12 5.09
CA LYS A 122 25.81 0.67 6.32
C LYS A 122 26.62 1.92 6.02
N LYS A 123 25.95 3.02 5.66
CA LYS A 123 26.58 4.34 5.67
C LYS A 123 27.13 4.58 7.07
N VAL A 124 28.45 4.66 7.20
CA VAL A 124 29.09 5.14 8.42
C VAL A 124 28.67 6.60 8.56
N GLN A 125 27.54 6.85 9.21
CA GLN A 125 27.28 8.15 9.81
C GLN A 125 28.35 8.31 10.89
N ARG A 126 29.54 8.76 10.48
CA ARG A 126 30.43 9.49 11.37
C ARG A 126 29.58 10.66 11.83
N MET A 127 29.01 10.55 13.02
CA MET A 127 28.51 11.69 13.73
C MET A 127 29.71 12.63 13.81
N HIS A 128 29.76 13.62 12.92
CA HIS A 128 30.59 14.78 13.11
C HIS A 128 30.03 15.48 14.34
N SER A 129 30.47 15.03 15.53
CA SER A 129 30.38 15.81 16.76
C SER A 129 31.35 16.98 16.62
N VAL A 130 31.03 17.91 15.70
CA VAL A 130 31.63 19.23 15.72
C VAL A 130 30.92 19.95 16.85
N SER A 131 31.57 19.92 18.02
CA SER A 131 31.35 20.87 19.09
C SER A 131 31.52 22.27 18.49
N VAL A 132 30.43 22.90 18.10
CA VAL A 132 30.39 24.33 17.80
C VAL A 132 30.50 25.05 19.14
N SER A 133 31.73 25.40 19.51
CA SER A 133 31.99 26.39 20.56
C SER A 133 31.28 27.70 20.17
N PRO A 134 30.47 28.29 21.06
CA PRO A 134 29.77 29.53 20.76
C PRO A 134 30.77 30.70 20.60
N PRO A 135 30.46 31.70 19.77
CA PRO A 135 31.34 32.84 19.57
C PRO A 135 31.42 33.66 20.87
N ARG A 136 32.66 33.91 21.31
CA ARG A 136 33.00 34.88 22.36
C ARG A 136 32.45 36.25 21.98
N SER A 137 31.42 36.69 22.71
CA SER A 137 31.03 38.11 22.76
C SER A 137 31.97 38.84 23.72
N PRO A 138 32.42 40.06 23.39
CA PRO A 138 33.26 40.85 24.29
C PRO A 138 32.48 41.42 25.47
N GLU A 139 33.26 41.63 26.53
CA GLU A 139 32.93 41.98 27.90
C GLU A 139 32.07 43.24 28.04
N LEU A 140 31.08 43.19 28.93
CA LEU A 140 30.66 44.34 29.73
C LEU A 140 30.11 43.85 31.09
N HIS A 141 30.77 44.30 32.16
CA HIS A 141 30.44 44.03 33.55
C HIS A 141 29.03 44.52 33.94
N LYS A 142 28.31 43.76 34.79
CA LYS A 142 28.04 44.13 36.20
C LYS A 142 27.04 43.19 36.91
N ARG A 143 27.43 42.91 38.17
CA ARG A 143 26.64 42.62 39.39
C ARG A 143 26.06 41.23 39.61
N ALA A 144 26.63 40.62 40.64
CA ALA A 144 26.15 39.49 41.40
C ALA A 144 24.74 39.70 41.98
N SER A 145 23.92 38.66 41.90
CA SER A 145 22.73 38.47 42.74
C SER A 145 22.66 37.02 43.17
N ARG A 146 22.06 36.83 44.34
CA ARG A 146 22.33 35.78 45.31
C ARG A 146 21.66 34.44 44.97
N LYS A 147 22.30 33.41 45.54
CA LYS A 147 21.80 32.08 45.85
C LYS A 147 20.37 32.11 46.42
N SER A 148 19.49 31.32 45.84
CA SER A 148 18.48 30.59 46.61
C SER A 148 18.48 29.14 46.13
N ILE A 149 19.23 28.35 46.89
CA ILE A 149 19.06 26.91 47.01
C ILE A 149 17.68 26.71 47.62
N ASP A 150 16.82 25.94 46.95
CA ASP A 150 15.68 25.34 47.61
C ASP A 150 15.84 23.83 47.54
N VAL A 151 16.05 23.27 48.74
CA VAL A 151 16.28 21.86 49.03
C VAL A 151 15.07 21.41 49.84
N PHE A 152 14.23 20.59 49.22
CA PHE A 152 13.54 19.50 49.90
C PHE A 152 14.02 18.22 49.16
N ARG A 153 14.93 17.41 49.74
CA ARG A 153 14.68 16.35 50.74
C ARG A 153 13.46 15.49 50.37
N GLN A 154 13.50 14.17 50.31
CA GLN A 154 14.48 13.11 50.62
C GLN A 154 13.83 11.83 50.03
N SER A 155 14.52 11.02 49.20
CA SER A 155 15.35 9.86 49.60
C SER A 155 14.48 8.73 50.22
N VAL A 156 14.47 7.46 49.85
CA VAL A 156 15.49 6.44 49.53
C VAL A 156 14.65 5.20 49.15
N ASP A 157 14.92 4.45 48.07
CA ASP A 157 15.83 3.32 48.13
C ASP A 157 16.55 3.05 46.79
N LEU A 158 17.86 2.91 46.93
CA LEU A 158 18.84 2.52 45.93
C LEU A 158 19.17 1.05 46.19
N THR A 159 19.08 0.19 45.18
CA THR A 159 20.16 -0.74 44.79
C THR A 159 19.66 -1.62 43.65
N GLU A 160 20.03 -1.27 42.41
CA GLU A 160 20.63 -2.22 41.46
C GLU A 160 21.11 -1.46 40.23
N LEU A 161 22.42 -1.19 40.22
CA LEU A 161 23.20 -0.70 39.10
C LEU A 161 23.35 -1.80 38.05
N THR A 162 22.31 -2.04 37.26
CA THR A 162 22.45 -2.75 35.97
C THR A 162 22.49 -1.73 34.84
N ARG A 163 23.64 -1.71 34.14
CA ARG A 163 23.93 -1.05 32.86
C ARG A 163 22.67 -0.55 32.14
N ALA A 164 22.47 0.76 32.14
CA ALA A 164 21.51 1.45 31.29
C ALA A 164 21.87 1.22 29.82
N ARG A 165 21.44 0.09 29.26
CA ARG A 165 21.09 0.04 27.84
C ARG A 165 20.00 1.08 27.69
N SER A 166 20.26 2.11 26.89
CA SER A 166 19.26 3.04 26.39
C SER A 166 18.17 2.22 25.70
N VAL A 167 17.19 1.77 26.48
CA VAL A 167 15.92 1.26 25.99
C VAL A 167 15.30 2.48 25.35
N LYS A 168 15.47 2.62 24.03
CA LYS A 168 14.67 3.51 23.20
C LYS A 168 13.24 3.33 23.71
N ARG A 169 12.71 4.34 24.39
CA ARG A 169 11.32 4.37 24.86
C ARG A 169 10.48 3.78 23.75
N SER A 170 9.90 2.62 24.01
CA SER A 170 8.84 2.06 23.19
C SER A 170 7.88 3.20 22.95
N SER A 171 7.82 3.66 21.70
CA SER A 171 6.86 4.66 21.26
C SER A 171 5.51 4.24 21.83
N ILE A 172 4.86 5.12 22.57
CA ILE A 172 3.42 5.03 22.80
C ILE A 172 2.82 4.59 21.47
N VAL A 173 2.16 3.42 21.46
CA VAL A 173 1.63 2.76 20.25
C VAL A 173 0.51 3.64 19.72
N ASN A 174 0.89 4.71 19.02
CA ASN A 174 -0.03 5.76 18.59
C ASN A 174 -0.94 5.28 17.44
N LEU A 175 -0.58 4.16 16.82
CA LEU A 175 -1.22 3.53 15.68
C LEU A 175 -1.18 2.01 15.91
N VAL A 176 -2.30 1.34 15.63
CA VAL A 176 -2.34 -0.13 15.54
C VAL A 176 -2.07 -0.51 14.09
N PRO A 177 -0.97 -1.19 13.75
CA PRO A 177 -0.65 -1.50 12.37
C PRO A 177 -1.74 -2.39 11.74
N LEU A 178 -2.17 -2.02 10.54
CA LEU A 178 -3.21 -2.73 9.79
C LEU A 178 -2.68 -3.90 8.97
N LEU A 179 -1.37 -4.11 8.89
CA LEU A 179 -0.77 -5.17 8.07
C LEU A 179 -0.96 -6.53 8.74
N ASN A 180 -1.92 -7.30 8.27
CA ASN A 180 -2.08 -8.71 8.64
C ASN A 180 -1.62 -9.63 7.52
N ASP A 181 -0.97 -10.72 7.91
CA ASP A 181 -0.69 -11.81 6.98
C ASP A 181 -1.99 -12.51 6.57
N LEU A 182 -1.97 -13.05 5.35
CA LEU A 182 -3.05 -13.89 4.86
C LEU A 182 -3.23 -15.09 5.79
N PRO A 183 -4.48 -15.55 6.04
CA PRO A 183 -4.72 -16.75 6.84
C PRO A 183 -3.89 -17.92 6.30
N PHE A 184 -3.08 -18.52 7.16
CA PHE A 184 -2.21 -19.63 6.79
C PHE A 184 -2.97 -20.96 6.93
N THR A 185 -3.13 -21.69 5.84
CA THR A 185 -3.98 -22.90 5.81
C THR A 185 -3.24 -24.20 6.12
N ALA A 186 -1.90 -24.22 6.03
CA ALA A 186 -1.11 -25.40 6.37
C ALA A 186 -0.96 -25.56 7.90
N GLY A 187 -1.68 -26.52 8.48
CA GLY A 187 -1.74 -26.82 9.93
C GLY A 187 -0.48 -27.39 10.58
N GLY A 188 0.71 -26.89 10.24
CA GLY A 188 1.98 -27.33 10.83
C GLY A 188 2.75 -26.17 11.48
N PRO A 189 3.25 -26.30 12.71
CA PRO A 189 4.03 -25.28 13.44
C PRO A 189 5.46 -25.08 12.91
N GLY A 190 5.68 -25.28 11.60
CA GLY A 190 6.99 -25.10 10.99
C GLY A 190 7.31 -23.61 10.74
N PRO A 191 8.60 -23.22 10.78
CA PRO A 191 9.01 -21.87 10.42
C PRO A 191 8.54 -21.56 8.99
N VAL A 192 7.90 -20.40 8.82
CA VAL A 192 7.57 -19.86 7.50
C VAL A 192 8.90 -19.56 6.83
N HIS A 193 9.32 -20.42 5.89
CA HIS A 193 10.50 -20.16 5.09
C HIS A 193 10.28 -18.89 4.26
N THR A 194 11.21 -17.96 4.37
CA THR A 194 11.35 -16.83 3.46
C THR A 194 11.87 -17.33 2.11
N TYR A 195 11.26 -16.90 1.00
CA TYR A 195 11.71 -17.28 -0.34
C TYR A 195 12.50 -16.16 -1.02
N TRP A 196 12.29 -14.92 -0.59
CA TRP A 196 12.90 -13.74 -1.19
C TRP A 196 14.42 -13.66 -1.02
N ASP A 197 14.96 -14.27 0.03
CA ASP A 197 16.39 -14.25 0.37
C ASP A 197 17.26 -15.17 -0.52
N GLN A 198 16.63 -15.94 -1.42
CA GLN A 198 17.29 -16.79 -2.41
C GLN A 198 17.63 -16.03 -3.70
N ASP A 199 16.97 -14.91 -3.97
CA ASP A 199 17.11 -14.14 -5.21
C ASP A 199 18.18 -13.05 -5.09
N LEU A 200 19.43 -13.49 -4.87
CA LEU A 200 20.60 -12.63 -4.75
C LEU A 200 21.50 -12.76 -5.97
N GLN A 201 22.20 -11.68 -6.30
CA GLN A 201 23.21 -11.68 -7.35
C GLN A 201 24.43 -10.86 -6.95
N HIS A 202 25.54 -11.04 -7.65
CA HIS A 202 26.67 -10.13 -7.55
C HIS A 202 26.33 -8.79 -8.20
N ALA A 203 26.63 -7.68 -7.53
CA ALA A 203 26.48 -6.34 -8.08
C ALA A 203 27.27 -6.20 -9.39
N LEU A 204 26.57 -5.91 -10.50
CA LEU A 204 27.22 -5.51 -11.74
C LEU A 204 27.56 -4.02 -11.64
N HIS A 205 28.57 -3.59 -12.38
CA HIS A 205 28.92 -2.17 -12.46
C HIS A 205 28.88 -1.74 -13.92
N PHE A 206 28.12 -0.72 -14.23
CA PHE A 206 28.04 -0.09 -15.54
C PHE A 206 28.38 1.38 -15.40
N GLN A 207 29.41 1.85 -16.12
CA GLN A 207 29.88 3.24 -16.05
C GLN A 207 30.12 3.76 -14.62
N GLY A 208 30.64 2.91 -13.73
CA GLY A 208 30.92 3.24 -12.34
C GLY A 208 29.71 3.21 -11.39
N HIS A 209 28.51 2.89 -11.90
CA HIS A 209 27.28 2.77 -11.12
C HIS A 209 26.91 1.30 -10.94
N THR A 210 26.31 0.96 -9.80
CA THR A 210 25.78 -0.39 -9.57
C THR A 210 24.61 -0.63 -10.52
N ALA A 211 24.70 -1.67 -11.35
CA ALA A 211 23.68 -2.02 -12.32
C ALA A 211 23.02 -3.36 -12.02
N LEU A 212 21.75 -3.48 -12.37
CA LEU A 212 20.91 -4.66 -12.18
C LEU A 212 20.18 -4.96 -13.50
N PRO A 213 20.33 -6.16 -14.10
CA PRO A 213 19.46 -6.57 -15.19
C PRO A 213 18.02 -6.67 -14.69
N VAL A 214 17.08 -6.17 -15.49
CA VAL A 214 15.66 -6.16 -15.17
C VAL A 214 14.89 -6.85 -16.28
N THR A 215 14.08 -7.83 -15.90
CA THR A 215 13.16 -8.52 -16.81
C THR A 215 11.92 -7.68 -17.07
N THR A 216 11.23 -7.96 -18.18
CA THR A 216 9.97 -7.29 -18.53
C THR A 216 8.89 -7.47 -17.47
N TYR A 217 8.83 -8.64 -16.83
CA TYR A 217 7.89 -8.92 -15.75
C TYR A 217 8.23 -8.22 -14.42
N GLU A 218 9.52 -8.08 -14.08
CA GLU A 218 9.94 -7.30 -12.92
C GLU A 218 9.60 -5.81 -13.08
N PHE A 219 9.84 -5.26 -14.27
CA PHE A 219 9.52 -3.87 -14.55
C PHE A 219 8.00 -3.61 -14.53
N ALA A 220 7.22 -4.51 -15.13
CA ALA A 220 5.76 -4.43 -15.08
C ALA A 220 5.23 -4.57 -13.64
N ALA A 221 5.77 -5.46 -12.82
CA ALA A 221 5.41 -5.57 -11.41
C ALA A 221 5.74 -4.28 -10.63
N LEU A 222 6.92 -3.68 -10.85
CA LEU A 222 7.32 -2.44 -10.19
C LEU A 222 6.37 -1.28 -10.56
N SER A 223 5.93 -1.22 -11.81
CA SER A 223 4.96 -0.21 -12.27
C SER A 223 3.63 -0.25 -11.52
N VAL A 224 3.12 -1.47 -11.30
CA VAL A 224 1.89 -1.71 -10.56
C VAL A 224 2.08 -1.36 -9.08
N ILE A 225 3.22 -1.77 -8.49
CA ILE A 225 3.55 -1.52 -7.08
C ILE A 225 3.72 -0.02 -6.81
N LEU A 226 4.37 0.74 -7.70
CA LEU A 226 4.60 2.18 -7.51
C LEU A 226 3.38 3.02 -7.89
N GLY A 227 2.37 2.41 -8.52
CA GLY A 227 1.27 3.13 -9.13
C GLY A 227 1.75 4.07 -10.24
N SER A 228 2.79 3.69 -10.99
CA SER A 228 3.36 4.48 -12.07
C SER A 228 3.06 3.78 -13.39
N PRO A 229 2.31 4.39 -14.32
CA PRO A 229 2.28 3.87 -15.69
C PRO A 229 3.70 3.86 -16.24
N VAL A 230 4.03 2.82 -17.00
CA VAL A 230 5.31 2.74 -17.72
C VAL A 230 5.15 3.48 -19.04
N ASP A 231 6.10 4.36 -19.32
CA ASP A 231 6.28 4.94 -20.64
C ASP A 231 7.52 4.33 -21.30
N ILE A 232 7.36 3.88 -22.54
CA ILE A 232 8.45 3.34 -23.36
C ILE A 232 8.59 4.29 -24.54
N SER A 233 9.57 5.19 -24.50
CA SER A 233 9.95 5.91 -25.71
C SER A 233 10.72 4.95 -26.60
N LEU A 234 10.08 4.51 -27.68
CA LEU A 234 10.72 3.69 -28.71
C LEU A 234 11.62 4.54 -29.63
N ASP A 235 11.48 5.87 -29.62
CA ASP A 235 12.26 6.78 -30.45
C ASP A 235 13.37 7.46 -29.64
N ALA A 236 14.59 6.94 -29.81
CA ALA A 236 15.82 7.45 -29.18
C ALA A 236 16.23 8.87 -29.62
N GLN A 237 15.49 9.50 -30.55
CA GLN A 237 15.79 10.82 -31.11
C GLN A 237 14.83 11.94 -30.67
N ASP A 238 13.75 11.63 -29.95
CA ASP A 238 12.78 12.65 -29.59
C ASP A 238 13.08 13.20 -28.18
N GLU A 239 13.71 14.37 -28.10
CA GLU A 239 13.96 15.13 -26.85
C GLU A 239 12.65 15.41 -26.06
N ARG A 240 11.48 15.14 -26.67
CA ARG A 240 10.15 15.18 -26.05
C ARG A 240 9.95 14.14 -24.94
N CYS A 241 10.78 13.10 -24.85
CA CYS A 241 10.65 12.05 -23.82
C CYS A 241 10.78 12.58 -22.39
N VAL A 242 11.57 13.65 -22.17
CA VAL A 242 11.72 14.31 -20.85
C VAL A 242 10.43 15.05 -20.44
N SER A 243 9.58 15.44 -21.41
CA SER A 243 8.34 16.15 -21.11
C SER A 243 7.21 15.25 -20.60
N TRP A 244 7.24 13.93 -20.87
CA TRP A 244 6.15 13.01 -20.51
C TRP A 244 6.30 12.35 -19.15
N ALA A 245 7.53 12.09 -18.69
CA ALA A 245 7.79 11.70 -17.29
C ALA A 245 7.27 12.75 -16.29
N ASN A 246 7.16 14.02 -16.72
CA ASN A 246 6.52 15.09 -15.96
C ASN A 246 4.98 15.07 -16.02
N THR A 247 4.40 14.45 -17.06
CA THR A 247 2.95 14.38 -17.30
C THR A 247 2.27 13.35 -16.41
N TYR A 248 2.88 12.17 -16.24
CA TYR A 248 2.33 11.10 -15.40
C TYR A 248 3.17 10.90 -14.14
N LYS A 249 2.75 11.57 -13.07
CA LYS A 249 3.31 11.38 -11.73
C LYS A 249 2.76 10.09 -11.12
N GLY A 250 3.63 9.14 -10.80
CA GLY A 250 3.22 7.91 -10.13
C GLY A 250 2.55 8.16 -8.77
N ALA A 251 1.78 7.18 -8.30
CA ALA A 251 0.98 7.25 -7.07
C ALA A 251 1.79 7.71 -5.84
N LEU A 252 3.04 7.27 -5.74
CA LEU A 252 3.92 7.57 -4.61
C LEU A 252 4.85 8.76 -4.88
N GLY A 253 4.67 9.46 -6.01
CA GLY A 253 5.58 10.51 -6.47
C GLY A 253 6.78 9.97 -7.25
N VAL A 254 6.89 8.65 -7.45
CA VAL A 254 7.96 8.05 -8.24
C VAL A 254 7.42 7.65 -9.61
N SER A 255 8.05 8.14 -10.68
CA SER A 255 7.75 7.76 -12.06
C SER A 255 8.82 6.80 -12.58
N LEU A 256 8.42 5.92 -13.49
CA LEU A 256 9.30 4.98 -14.18
C LEU A 256 9.45 5.40 -15.65
N ALA A 257 10.68 5.38 -16.16
CA ALA A 257 10.96 5.58 -17.58
C ALA A 257 11.92 4.50 -18.09
N ALA A 258 11.75 4.12 -19.35
CA ALA A 258 12.70 3.27 -20.07
C ALA A 258 13.24 4.03 -21.28
N THR A 259 14.56 4.22 -21.33
CA THR A 259 15.24 4.93 -22.42
C THR A 259 16.19 3.99 -23.15
N ALA A 260 16.17 4.01 -24.49
CA ALA A 260 17.07 3.19 -25.29
C ALA A 260 18.52 3.69 -25.17
N THR A 261 19.46 2.77 -24.97
CA THR A 261 20.90 3.05 -24.95
C THR A 261 21.57 2.76 -26.30
N SER A 262 22.80 3.23 -26.48
CA SER A 262 23.56 3.06 -27.73
C SER A 262 23.83 1.60 -28.13
N ASP A 263 23.80 0.69 -27.17
CA ASP A 263 24.01 -0.75 -27.35
C ASP A 263 22.72 -1.54 -27.64
N ARG A 264 21.61 -0.84 -27.92
CA ARG A 264 20.26 -1.42 -28.10
C ARG A 264 19.70 -2.12 -26.87
N SER A 265 20.28 -1.88 -25.69
CA SER A 265 19.62 -2.18 -24.42
C SER A 265 18.76 -0.98 -23.99
N TYR A 266 18.11 -1.10 -22.85
CA TYR A 266 17.31 -0.01 -22.28
C TYR A 266 17.75 0.27 -20.85
N HIS A 267 17.88 1.54 -20.52
CA HIS A 267 18.07 2.04 -19.17
C HIS A 267 16.70 2.28 -18.53
N ILE A 268 16.48 1.65 -17.39
CA ILE A 268 15.32 1.92 -16.56
C ILE A 268 15.74 2.94 -15.51
N SER A 269 15.11 4.11 -15.55
CA SER A 269 15.30 5.16 -14.55
C SER A 269 14.05 5.33 -13.68
N MET A 270 14.29 5.59 -12.39
CA MET A 270 13.27 5.99 -11.43
C MET A 270 13.42 7.48 -11.19
N VAL A 271 12.34 8.25 -11.34
CA VAL A 271 12.36 9.70 -11.12
C VAL A 271 11.43 10.07 -9.97
N SER A 272 12.00 10.63 -8.92
CA SER A 272 11.25 11.21 -7.81
C SER A 272 10.75 12.60 -8.18
N ASN A 273 9.43 12.74 -8.23
CA ASN A 273 8.74 13.97 -8.56
C ASN A 273 8.41 14.76 -7.29
N LYS A 274 8.56 16.08 -7.37
CA LYS A 274 8.09 16.97 -6.32
C LYS A 274 6.58 16.77 -6.06
N ARG A 275 6.26 16.33 -4.84
CA ARG A 275 4.88 16.19 -4.34
C ARG A 275 4.36 17.50 -3.74
N ASN A 276 3.08 17.76 -3.96
CA ASN A 276 2.38 18.85 -3.27
C ASN A 276 2.15 18.47 -1.79
N VAL A 277 1.95 19.45 -0.92
CA VAL A 277 1.65 19.22 0.50
C VAL A 277 0.43 18.29 0.71
N SER A 278 -0.56 18.32 -0.19
CA SER A 278 -1.72 17.41 -0.16
C SER A 278 -1.40 15.95 -0.48
N GLN A 279 -0.30 15.73 -1.20
CA GLN A 279 0.20 14.45 -1.70
C GLN A 279 1.25 13.83 -0.77
N LEU A 280 1.71 14.58 0.24
CA LEU A 280 2.64 14.06 1.23
C LEU A 280 1.97 12.98 2.10
N PRO A 281 2.69 11.90 2.41
CA PRO A 281 2.14 10.71 3.04
C PRO A 281 1.79 10.97 4.51
N ALA A 282 0.83 10.21 5.02
CA ALA A 282 0.60 10.09 6.45
C ALA A 282 1.57 9.06 7.07
N LYS A 283 1.64 9.01 8.40
CA LYS A 283 2.55 8.12 9.15
C LYS A 283 2.02 6.68 9.30
N GLY A 284 0.81 6.40 8.84
CA GLY A 284 0.23 5.06 8.91
C GLY A 284 0.85 4.07 7.93
N SER A 285 0.38 2.82 8.00
CA SER A 285 0.90 1.74 7.16
C SER A 285 0.73 2.00 5.66
N GLY A 286 1.70 1.52 4.88
CA GLY A 286 1.58 1.43 3.42
C GLY A 286 0.83 0.17 2.99
N TYR A 287 0.52 0.07 1.69
CA TYR A 287 -0.14 -1.11 1.11
C TYR A 287 0.86 -2.24 0.80
N SER A 288 0.35 -3.46 0.84
CA SER A 288 1.08 -4.69 0.48
C SER A 288 1.34 -4.78 -1.04
N THR A 289 2.55 -5.17 -1.44
CA THR A 289 2.89 -5.38 -2.87
C THR A 289 2.14 -6.57 -3.46
N LEU A 290 1.89 -7.60 -2.65
CA LEU A 290 1.05 -8.75 -3.02
C LEU A 290 -0.33 -8.26 -3.42
N HIS A 291 -0.99 -7.50 -2.55
CA HIS A 291 -2.32 -6.96 -2.84
C HIS A 291 -2.29 -6.00 -4.03
N ALA A 292 -1.25 -5.19 -4.21
CA ALA A 292 -1.13 -4.31 -5.38
C ALA A 292 -1.17 -5.11 -6.69
N LYS A 293 -0.39 -6.19 -6.80
CA LYS A 293 -0.37 -7.06 -7.97
C LYS A 293 -1.70 -7.79 -8.17
N HIS A 294 -2.23 -8.39 -7.10
CA HIS A 294 -3.47 -9.17 -7.17
C HIS A 294 -4.68 -8.32 -7.55
N LEU A 295 -4.88 -7.17 -6.89
CA LEU A 295 -6.03 -6.30 -7.14
C LEU A 295 -5.97 -5.67 -8.53
N ALA A 296 -4.79 -5.20 -8.98
CA ALA A 296 -4.60 -4.70 -10.34
C ALA A 296 -4.94 -5.78 -11.39
N SER A 297 -4.61 -7.04 -11.10
CA SER A 297 -4.90 -8.21 -11.94
C SER A 297 -6.35 -8.72 -11.81
N GLY A 298 -7.19 -8.08 -10.99
CA GLY A 298 -8.58 -8.45 -10.78
C GLY A 298 -8.79 -9.68 -9.92
N SER A 299 -7.93 -9.89 -8.92
CA SER A 299 -8.04 -10.99 -7.98
C SER A 299 -7.90 -10.52 -6.53
N ILE A 300 -8.58 -11.18 -5.60
CA ILE A 300 -8.50 -10.92 -4.15
C ILE A 300 -7.84 -12.13 -3.47
N PRO A 301 -6.64 -11.98 -2.89
CA PRO A 301 -6.02 -13.07 -2.14
C PRO A 301 -6.75 -13.26 -0.80
N PHE A 302 -6.98 -14.50 -0.38
CA PHE A 302 -7.80 -14.80 0.81
C PHE A 302 -7.20 -15.84 1.76
N ALA A 303 -6.17 -16.56 1.32
CA ALA A 303 -5.43 -17.54 2.11
C ALA A 303 -4.06 -17.76 1.48
N SER A 304 -3.10 -18.21 2.28
CA SER A 304 -1.79 -18.60 1.78
C SER A 304 -1.30 -19.88 2.45
N ASP A 305 -0.52 -20.63 1.70
CA ASP A 305 0.24 -21.79 2.17
C ASP A 305 1.73 -21.52 1.96
N ARG A 306 2.59 -22.50 2.27
CA ARG A 306 4.04 -22.37 2.06
C ARG A 306 4.39 -21.99 0.62
N LYS A 307 3.71 -22.58 -0.36
CA LYS A 307 4.06 -22.43 -1.79
C LYS A 307 3.06 -21.62 -2.60
N ILE A 308 1.85 -21.40 -2.06
CA ILE A 308 0.69 -20.98 -2.85
C ILE A 308 -0.02 -19.81 -2.17
N VAL A 309 -0.54 -18.87 -2.96
CA VAL A 309 -1.50 -17.86 -2.52
C VAL A 309 -2.84 -18.14 -3.21
N HIS A 310 -3.86 -18.45 -2.42
CA HIS A 310 -5.20 -18.68 -2.93
C HIS A 310 -5.90 -17.35 -3.17
N SER A 311 -6.41 -17.15 -4.39
CA SER A 311 -7.01 -15.89 -4.83
C SER A 311 -8.32 -16.09 -5.56
N ILE A 312 -9.30 -15.23 -5.30
CA ILE A 312 -10.58 -15.23 -6.01
C ILE A 312 -10.46 -14.25 -7.18
N VAL A 313 -10.64 -14.73 -8.41
CA VAL A 313 -10.69 -13.90 -9.62
C VAL A 313 -12.07 -13.27 -9.73
N ILE A 314 -12.10 -11.95 -9.87
CA ILE A 314 -13.34 -11.16 -9.96
C ILE A 314 -13.56 -10.75 -11.41
N THR A 315 -14.64 -11.23 -11.98
CA THR A 315 -15.10 -10.95 -13.35
C THR A 315 -16.44 -10.22 -13.33
N GLU A 316 -16.91 -9.70 -14.46
CA GLU A 316 -18.24 -9.07 -14.51
C GLU A 316 -19.35 -10.09 -14.15
N ASN A 317 -19.17 -11.38 -14.52
CA ASN A 317 -20.07 -12.46 -14.11
C ASN A 317 -20.14 -12.62 -12.58
N THR A 318 -19.05 -12.31 -11.86
CA THR A 318 -19.05 -12.35 -10.39
C THR A 318 -20.03 -11.34 -9.81
N LEU A 319 -20.06 -10.13 -10.36
CA LEU A 319 -20.98 -9.08 -9.93
C LEU A 319 -22.44 -9.46 -10.22
N GLU A 320 -22.71 -10.02 -11.40
CA GLU A 320 -24.07 -10.45 -11.77
C GLU A 320 -24.59 -11.58 -10.86
N LEU A 321 -23.74 -12.56 -10.53
CA LEU A 321 -24.10 -13.62 -9.56
C LEU A 321 -24.39 -13.06 -8.16
N LEU A 322 -23.62 -12.07 -7.72
CA LEU A 322 -23.82 -11.42 -6.42
C LEU A 322 -25.09 -10.60 -6.37
N LYS A 323 -25.36 -9.82 -7.43
CA LYS A 323 -26.59 -9.05 -7.60
C LYS A 323 -27.83 -9.92 -7.56
N ALA A 324 -27.77 -11.10 -8.19
CA ALA A 324 -28.85 -12.07 -8.18
C ALA A 324 -29.13 -12.67 -6.79
N GLY A 325 -28.25 -12.48 -5.80
CA GLY A 325 -28.42 -13.01 -4.45
C GLY A 325 -28.32 -14.54 -4.37
N THR A 326 -27.84 -15.19 -5.42
CA THR A 326 -27.70 -16.65 -5.46
C THR A 326 -26.59 -17.12 -4.52
N GLY A 327 -26.77 -18.28 -3.87
CA GLY A 327 -25.68 -18.93 -3.15
C GLY A 327 -24.54 -19.23 -4.12
N THR A 328 -23.28 -18.99 -3.73
CA THR A 328 -22.13 -19.20 -4.62
C THR A 328 -21.02 -19.96 -3.93
N TYR A 329 -20.20 -20.74 -4.63
CA TYR A 329 -19.06 -21.44 -4.03
C TYR A 329 -17.78 -21.13 -4.80
N LEU A 330 -16.63 -21.40 -4.17
CA LEU A 330 -15.32 -21.24 -4.81
C LEU A 330 -14.99 -22.49 -5.62
N GLN A 331 -14.82 -22.30 -6.93
CA GLN A 331 -14.39 -23.32 -7.85
C GLN A 331 -12.93 -23.02 -8.27
N PRO A 332 -11.98 -23.95 -8.09
CA PRO A 332 -10.63 -23.78 -8.61
C PRO A 332 -10.64 -23.58 -10.12
N THR A 333 -9.80 -22.68 -10.61
CA THR A 333 -9.71 -22.38 -12.04
C THR A 333 -8.27 -22.09 -12.47
N GLY A 334 -8.04 -22.07 -13.78
CA GLY A 334 -6.77 -21.67 -14.37
C GLY A 334 -6.57 -20.15 -14.40
N ALA A 335 -5.50 -19.72 -15.07
CA ALA A 335 -5.29 -18.32 -15.40
C ALA A 335 -6.11 -17.95 -16.66
N ASP A 336 -7.43 -17.90 -16.52
CA ASP A 336 -8.32 -17.78 -17.70
C ASP A 336 -8.48 -16.34 -18.18
N THR A 337 -8.29 -15.35 -17.30
CA THR A 337 -8.34 -13.93 -17.64
C THR A 337 -6.95 -13.38 -17.97
N ARG A 338 -6.86 -12.34 -18.82
CA ARG A 338 -5.57 -11.66 -19.11
C ARG A 338 -4.86 -11.18 -17.84
N GLY A 339 -5.62 -10.64 -16.88
CA GLY A 339 -5.09 -10.24 -15.58
C GLY A 339 -4.50 -11.42 -14.79
N ALA A 340 -5.19 -12.56 -14.73
CA ALA A 340 -4.68 -13.75 -14.05
C ALA A 340 -3.43 -14.33 -14.75
N GLN A 341 -3.39 -14.32 -16.09
CA GLN A 341 -2.21 -14.73 -16.87
C GLN A 341 -1.01 -13.82 -16.62
N PHE A 342 -1.27 -12.52 -16.56
CA PHE A 342 -0.25 -11.53 -16.21
C PHE A 342 0.30 -11.82 -14.81
N LEU A 343 -0.58 -11.95 -13.80
CA LEU A 343 -0.17 -12.21 -12.42
C LEU A 343 0.64 -13.49 -12.26
N ALA A 344 0.27 -14.57 -12.96
CA ALA A 344 0.96 -15.85 -12.92
C ALA A 344 2.41 -15.77 -13.44
N ARG A 345 2.73 -14.79 -14.29
CA ARG A 345 4.06 -14.58 -14.86
C ARG A 345 4.92 -13.59 -14.08
N LEU A 346 4.33 -12.82 -13.17
CA LEU A 346 5.08 -11.87 -12.35
C LEU A 346 6.02 -12.59 -11.36
N PRO A 347 7.11 -11.93 -10.93
CA PRO A 347 7.88 -12.42 -9.80
C PRO A 347 6.98 -12.45 -8.57
N ASN A 348 6.75 -13.66 -8.04
CA ASN A 348 5.91 -13.92 -6.87
C ASN A 348 6.70 -14.73 -5.84
N SER A 349 6.54 -14.43 -4.56
CA SER A 349 7.11 -15.25 -3.49
C SER A 349 6.46 -16.63 -3.44
N ARG A 350 5.18 -16.69 -3.75
CA ARG A 350 4.34 -17.89 -3.77
C ARG A 350 3.49 -17.90 -5.04
N ALA A 351 3.28 -19.06 -5.63
CA ALA A 351 2.52 -19.18 -6.87
C ALA A 351 1.03 -18.86 -6.62
N PRO A 352 0.37 -18.04 -7.46
CA PRO A 352 -1.06 -17.82 -7.32
C PRO A 352 -1.85 -19.07 -7.71
N ASN A 353 -2.86 -19.42 -6.92
CA ASN A 353 -3.85 -20.44 -7.24
C ASN A 353 -5.22 -19.78 -7.29
N PHE A 354 -5.84 -19.82 -8.47
CA PHE A 354 -7.02 -19.05 -8.78
C PHE A 354 -8.30 -19.82 -8.52
N HIS A 355 -9.30 -19.10 -8.03
CA HIS A 355 -10.66 -19.58 -7.82
C HIS A 355 -11.62 -18.60 -8.46
N ILE A 356 -12.70 -19.10 -9.06
CA ILE A 356 -13.83 -18.29 -9.51
C ILE A 356 -15.04 -18.58 -8.64
N ILE A 357 -16.01 -17.68 -8.72
CA ILE A 357 -17.29 -17.84 -8.05
C ILE A 357 -18.26 -18.49 -9.01
N ALA A 358 -18.78 -19.64 -8.62
CA ALA A 358 -19.79 -20.39 -9.36
C ALA A 358 -21.10 -20.46 -8.55
N PRO A 359 -22.27 -20.49 -9.21
CA PRO A 359 -23.55 -20.64 -8.53
C PRO A 359 -23.62 -21.98 -7.80
N SER A 360 -24.09 -21.95 -6.56
CA SER A 360 -24.29 -23.10 -5.70
C SER A 360 -25.77 -23.41 -5.56
N THR A 361 -26.12 -24.69 -5.58
CA THR A 361 -27.46 -25.16 -5.24
C THR A 361 -27.69 -25.20 -3.73
N SER A 362 -26.63 -25.09 -2.92
CA SER A 362 -26.73 -24.98 -1.47
C SER A 362 -26.91 -23.52 -1.05
N ALA A 363 -27.87 -23.24 -0.18
CA ALA A 363 -28.21 -21.89 0.26
C ALA A 363 -27.10 -21.13 1.05
N ASN A 364 -25.95 -21.76 1.36
CA ASN A 364 -25.03 -21.30 2.43
C ASN A 364 -23.60 -20.89 2.01
N SER A 365 -23.30 -20.48 0.77
CA SER A 365 -21.87 -20.41 0.35
C SER A 365 -21.27 -19.04 -0.06
N THR A 366 -21.97 -17.91 -0.02
CA THR A 366 -21.41 -16.57 -0.43
C THR A 366 -20.39 -15.94 0.54
N SER A 367 -20.26 -16.46 1.76
CA SER A 367 -19.49 -15.84 2.86
C SER A 367 -18.02 -15.55 2.52
N ARG A 368 -17.32 -16.42 1.77
CA ARG A 368 -15.86 -16.29 1.64
C ARG A 368 -15.42 -15.06 0.85
N LEU A 369 -16.10 -14.72 -0.25
CA LEU A 369 -15.77 -13.51 -1.01
C LEU A 369 -16.08 -12.26 -0.18
N VAL A 370 -17.26 -12.22 0.44
CA VAL A 370 -17.70 -11.08 1.26
C VAL A 370 -16.72 -10.82 2.41
N HIS A 371 -16.23 -11.88 3.06
CA HIS A 371 -15.20 -11.79 4.08
C HIS A 371 -13.86 -11.31 3.52
N ALA A 372 -13.43 -11.84 2.36
CA ALA A 372 -12.18 -11.41 1.71
C ALA A 372 -12.22 -9.92 1.31
N ILE A 373 -13.39 -9.41 0.88
CA ILE A 373 -13.61 -7.99 0.63
C ILE A 373 -13.46 -7.17 1.92
N GLY A 374 -14.03 -7.65 3.04
CA GLY A 374 -13.87 -7.00 4.34
C GLY A 374 -12.42 -7.00 4.85
N ASP A 375 -11.67 -8.08 4.58
CA ASP A 375 -10.27 -8.22 4.96
C ASP A 375 -9.34 -7.22 4.22
N LEU A 376 -9.75 -6.64 3.08
CA LEU A 376 -8.96 -5.67 2.31
C LEU A 376 -8.49 -4.47 3.14
N VAL A 377 -9.29 -4.05 4.12
CA VAL A 377 -8.97 -2.93 5.02
C VAL A 377 -7.76 -3.24 5.92
N PHE A 378 -7.43 -4.52 6.12
CA PHE A 378 -6.36 -5.01 6.99
C PHE A 378 -5.17 -5.57 6.20
N THR A 379 -4.90 -5.00 5.02
CA THR A 379 -3.80 -5.39 4.14
C THR A 379 -2.62 -4.41 4.23
N GLY A 380 -2.56 -3.66 5.34
CA GLY A 380 -1.65 -2.54 5.57
C GLY A 380 -2.18 -1.22 5.02
N GLY A 381 -2.69 -1.21 3.79
CA GLY A 381 -3.22 0.00 3.16
C GLY A 381 -3.84 -0.28 1.81
N PHE A 382 -4.42 0.74 1.19
CA PHE A 382 -5.13 0.60 -0.08
C PHE A 382 -4.24 0.81 -1.30
N THR A 383 -4.39 -0.04 -2.29
CA THR A 383 -3.59 -0.02 -3.52
C THR A 383 -4.09 1.07 -4.49
N PRO A 384 -3.20 1.65 -5.32
CA PRO A 384 -3.57 2.68 -6.29
C PRO A 384 -4.37 2.13 -7.48
N PHE A 385 -4.19 0.85 -7.78
CA PHE A 385 -4.75 0.17 -8.95
C PHE A 385 -5.60 -1.04 -8.54
N ALA A 386 -6.72 -1.22 -9.25
CA ALA A 386 -7.56 -2.41 -9.20
C ALA A 386 -8.30 -2.60 -10.54
N SER A 387 -8.67 -3.84 -10.88
CA SER A 387 -9.50 -4.06 -12.07
C SER A 387 -10.89 -3.47 -11.91
N VAL A 388 -11.51 -3.01 -13.00
CA VAL A 388 -12.85 -2.41 -12.97
C VAL A 388 -13.93 -3.36 -12.40
N PRO A 389 -14.00 -4.65 -12.79
CA PRO A 389 -14.96 -5.58 -12.21
C PRO A 389 -14.81 -5.74 -10.69
N LEU A 390 -13.56 -5.72 -10.19
CA LEU A 390 -13.27 -5.79 -8.77
C LEU A 390 -13.78 -4.54 -8.05
N ILE A 391 -13.49 -3.35 -8.58
CA ILE A 391 -13.95 -2.08 -8.00
C ILE A 391 -15.47 -2.06 -7.86
N LYS A 392 -16.20 -2.41 -8.93
CA LYS A 392 -17.66 -2.47 -8.93
C LYS A 392 -18.20 -3.48 -7.92
N THR A 393 -17.57 -4.66 -7.84
CA THR A 393 -17.96 -5.73 -6.92
C THR A 393 -17.80 -5.30 -5.46
N VAL A 394 -16.65 -4.73 -5.11
CA VAL A 394 -16.40 -4.21 -3.76
C VAL A 394 -17.36 -3.07 -3.45
N GLN A 395 -17.61 -2.17 -4.40
CA GLN A 395 -18.52 -1.06 -4.21
C GLN A 395 -19.95 -1.55 -3.97
N PHE A 396 -20.43 -2.53 -4.73
CA PHE A 396 -21.75 -3.12 -4.55
C PHE A 396 -21.91 -3.69 -3.14
N VAL A 397 -20.98 -4.56 -2.73
CA VAL A 397 -21.00 -5.22 -1.40
C VAL A 397 -20.88 -4.20 -0.26
N ALA A 398 -19.86 -3.34 -0.29
CA ALA A 398 -19.54 -2.45 0.82
C ALA A 398 -20.48 -1.24 0.94
N SER A 399 -21.16 -0.85 -0.15
CA SER A 399 -22.11 0.28 -0.11
C SER A 399 -23.45 -0.05 0.52
N GLY A 400 -23.84 -1.33 0.57
CA GLY A 400 -25.16 -1.71 1.08
C GLY A 400 -26.32 -1.14 0.28
N GLY A 401 -26.12 -0.92 -1.03
CA GLY A 401 -27.12 -0.28 -1.90
C GLY A 401 -27.28 1.23 -1.67
N LEU A 402 -26.50 1.83 -0.77
CA LEU A 402 -26.55 3.26 -0.47
C LEU A 402 -25.65 4.07 -1.40
N VAL A 403 -26.15 5.22 -1.84
CA VAL A 403 -25.34 6.15 -2.62
C VAL A 403 -24.22 6.77 -1.76
N PRO A 404 -23.00 6.99 -2.30
CA PRO A 404 -21.91 7.56 -1.53
C PRO A 404 -22.14 9.01 -1.07
N GLY A 405 -22.79 9.84 -1.89
CA GLY A 405 -22.98 11.26 -1.61
C GLY A 405 -21.66 11.98 -1.33
N ARG A 406 -21.58 12.73 -0.23
CA ARG A 406 -20.36 13.48 0.19
C ARG A 406 -19.40 12.66 1.06
N LEU A 407 -19.37 11.33 0.91
CA LEU A 407 -18.60 10.40 1.76
C LEU A 407 -17.13 10.84 1.95
N LEU A 408 -16.41 11.11 0.86
CA LEU A 408 -14.99 11.51 0.90
C LEU A 408 -14.78 12.79 1.72
N GLN A 409 -15.64 13.79 1.52
CA GLN A 409 -15.57 15.05 2.26
C GLN A 409 -15.82 14.84 3.76
N ARG A 410 -16.77 13.96 4.12
CA ARG A 410 -17.09 13.67 5.52
C ARG A 410 -16.00 12.84 6.20
N LEU A 411 -15.38 11.90 5.51
CA LEU A 411 -14.24 11.15 6.03
C LEU A 411 -13.03 12.07 6.26
N ASP A 412 -12.77 13.03 5.37
CA ASP A 412 -11.73 14.05 5.58
C ASP A 412 -12.01 14.92 6.82
N ALA A 413 -13.27 15.25 7.09
CA ALA A 413 -13.64 15.94 8.34
C ALA A 413 -13.42 15.05 9.58
N LEU A 414 -13.59 13.74 9.47
CA LEU A 414 -13.32 12.80 10.57
C LEU A 414 -11.82 12.67 10.84
N VAL A 415 -11.00 12.64 9.79
CA VAL A 415 -9.54 12.77 9.87
C VAL A 415 -9.15 14.04 10.63
N GLU A 416 -9.74 15.18 10.29
CA GLU A 416 -9.46 16.45 10.96
C GLU A 416 -9.86 16.41 12.45
N LYS A 417 -11.03 15.85 12.77
CA LYS A 417 -11.49 15.69 14.15
C LYS A 417 -10.52 14.86 14.99
N VAL A 418 -10.05 13.72 14.48
CA VAL A 418 -9.09 12.86 15.17
C VAL A 418 -7.72 13.54 15.27
N HIS A 419 -7.29 14.26 14.23
CA HIS A 419 -6.04 15.03 14.26
C HIS A 419 -6.01 16.07 15.38
N ARG A 420 -7.11 16.81 15.59
CA ARG A 420 -7.19 17.85 16.63
C ARG A 420 -6.98 17.31 18.05
N GLN A 421 -7.28 16.04 18.33
CA GLN A 421 -7.02 15.44 19.65
C GLN A 421 -5.53 15.28 19.96
N ALA A 422 -4.69 15.13 18.93
CA ALA A 422 -3.27 14.88 19.09
C ALA A 422 -2.47 15.50 17.94
N SER A 423 -2.66 16.80 17.71
CA SER A 423 -2.05 17.53 16.59
C SER A 423 -0.53 17.48 16.62
N HIS A 424 0.06 17.50 17.82
CA HIS A 424 1.50 17.37 18.08
C HIS A 424 2.14 16.09 17.53
N LEU A 425 1.35 15.02 17.28
CA LEU A 425 1.87 13.78 16.71
C LEU A 425 2.07 13.86 15.18
N GLN A 426 1.39 14.80 14.51
CA GLN A 426 1.44 14.98 13.05
C GLN A 426 1.22 13.67 12.27
N LEU A 427 0.27 12.84 12.72
CA LEU A 427 0.04 11.50 12.15
C LEU A 427 -0.44 11.54 10.69
N PHE A 428 -1.25 12.53 10.34
CA PHE A 428 -1.95 12.60 9.04
C PHE A 428 -1.21 13.42 7.98
N GLY A 429 0.08 13.68 8.20
CA GLY A 429 0.92 14.47 7.30
C GLY A 429 0.71 15.99 7.42
N PRO A 430 1.51 16.77 6.65
CA PRO A 430 1.61 18.22 6.81
C PRO A 430 0.38 19.00 6.32
N LEU A 431 -0.49 18.38 5.52
CA LEU A 431 -1.73 19.00 5.07
C LEU A 431 -2.61 19.50 6.23
N LEU A 432 -2.55 18.84 7.40
CA LEU A 432 -3.36 19.21 8.56
C LEU A 432 -2.70 20.24 9.49
N GLU A 433 -1.48 20.69 9.18
CA GLU A 433 -0.84 21.78 9.92
C GLU A 433 -1.62 23.10 9.74
N ASP A 434 -1.61 23.94 10.78
CA ASP A 434 -2.40 25.17 10.81
C ASP A 434 -2.01 26.16 9.68
N ALA A 435 -0.73 26.17 9.30
CA ALA A 435 -0.22 26.95 8.18
C ALA A 435 -0.89 26.58 6.83
N ASN A 436 -1.40 25.35 6.71
CA ASN A 436 -1.97 24.80 5.47
C ASN A 436 -3.51 24.84 5.44
N THR A 437 -4.15 25.62 6.31
CA THR A 437 -5.62 25.73 6.39
C THR A 437 -6.29 26.07 5.05
N HIS A 438 -5.68 26.95 4.26
CA HIS A 438 -6.17 27.31 2.94
C HIS A 438 -6.14 26.14 1.93
N LEU A 439 -5.13 25.27 2.01
CA LEU A 439 -5.04 24.06 1.19
C LEU A 439 -6.12 23.04 1.58
N ARG A 440 -6.39 22.89 2.89
CA ARG A 440 -7.49 22.05 3.40
C ARG A 440 -8.84 22.50 2.85
N PHE A 441 -9.12 23.81 2.90
CA PHE A 441 -10.36 24.35 2.38
C PHE A 441 -10.53 24.05 0.88
N ARG A 442 -9.49 24.29 0.07
CA ARG A 442 -9.50 23.97 -1.37
C ARG A 442 -9.70 22.48 -1.63
N LYS A 443 -9.08 21.61 -0.85
CA LYS A 443 -9.28 20.15 -0.94
C LYS A 443 -10.73 19.78 -0.65
N ASN A 444 -11.31 20.30 0.44
CA ASN A 444 -12.70 20.04 0.81
C ASN A 444 -13.68 20.53 -0.27
N GLU A 445 -13.41 21.67 -0.90
CA GLU A 445 -14.20 22.17 -2.02
C GLU A 445 -14.11 21.24 -3.25
N ARG A 446 -12.91 20.75 -3.57
CA ARG A 446 -12.72 19.76 -4.65
C ARG A 446 -13.48 18.46 -4.36
N LEU A 447 -13.43 17.96 -3.12
CA LEU A 447 -14.20 16.77 -2.72
C LEU A 447 -15.71 16.98 -2.83
N ALA A 448 -16.19 18.18 -2.51
CA ALA A 448 -17.59 18.53 -2.70
C ALA A 448 -17.99 18.53 -4.19
N LYS A 449 -17.12 19.04 -5.07
CA LYS A 449 -17.32 19.02 -6.53
C LYS A 449 -17.27 17.61 -7.12
N LEU A 450 -16.39 16.74 -6.60
CA LEU A 450 -16.35 15.32 -6.95
C LEU A 450 -17.65 14.62 -6.58
N ALA A 451 -18.18 14.88 -5.37
CA ALA A 451 -19.45 14.30 -4.92
C ALA A 451 -20.65 14.70 -5.79
N THR A 452 -20.63 15.88 -6.41
CA THR A 452 -21.68 16.34 -7.34
C THR A 452 -21.41 15.97 -8.80
N GLY A 453 -20.31 15.27 -9.10
CA GLY A 453 -19.91 14.91 -10.46
C GLY A 453 -19.45 16.08 -11.34
N ILE A 454 -19.21 17.26 -10.75
CA ILE A 454 -18.73 18.46 -11.49
C ILE A 454 -17.25 18.28 -11.85
N LEU A 455 -16.48 17.68 -10.94
CA LEU A 455 -15.11 17.25 -11.20
C LEU A 455 -15.14 15.73 -11.39
N THR A 456 -14.52 15.24 -12.45
CA THR A 456 -14.42 13.80 -12.74
C THR A 456 -13.00 13.27 -12.67
N ASP A 457 -11.99 14.15 -12.73
CA ASP A 457 -10.59 13.77 -12.73
C ASP A 457 -9.81 14.36 -11.53
N GLU A 458 -8.93 13.55 -10.99
CA GLU A 458 -8.04 13.89 -9.90
C GLU A 458 -6.73 13.12 -10.07
N ALA A 459 -5.60 13.78 -9.76
CA ALA A 459 -4.29 13.16 -9.82
C ALA A 459 -4.22 11.92 -8.90
N LEU A 460 -3.63 10.84 -9.40
CA LEU A 460 -3.49 9.58 -8.68
C LEU A 460 -2.80 9.75 -7.32
N ALA A 461 -1.76 10.59 -7.25
CA ALA A 461 -1.06 10.89 -6.00
C ALA A 461 -1.95 11.55 -4.94
N ASP A 462 -2.92 12.40 -5.32
CA ASP A 462 -3.86 13.00 -4.37
C ASP A 462 -4.85 11.96 -3.83
N LYS A 463 -5.32 11.05 -4.70
CA LYS A 463 -6.17 9.91 -4.31
C LYS A 463 -5.44 8.99 -3.32
N VAL A 464 -4.18 8.64 -3.60
CA VAL A 464 -3.37 7.73 -2.78
C VAL A 464 -2.99 8.37 -1.43
N ALA A 465 -2.61 9.64 -1.42
CA ALA A 465 -2.35 10.37 -0.17
C ALA A 465 -3.62 10.49 0.69
N ARG A 466 -4.81 10.61 0.09
CA ARG A 466 -6.08 10.56 0.82
C ARG A 466 -6.29 9.19 1.44
N MET A 467 -6.10 8.11 0.70
CA MET A 467 -6.25 6.76 1.23
C MET A 467 -5.24 6.46 2.35
N SER A 468 -4.00 6.92 2.23
CA SER A 468 -3.00 6.84 3.32
C SER A 468 -3.48 7.51 4.61
N ARG A 469 -4.14 8.67 4.51
CA ARG A 469 -4.76 9.33 5.69
C ARG A 469 -5.93 8.52 6.26
N TYR A 470 -6.74 7.86 5.42
CA TYR A 470 -7.84 7.01 5.89
C TYR A 470 -7.34 5.72 6.55
N THR A 471 -6.28 5.11 6.03
CA THR A 471 -5.58 4.02 6.70
C THR A 471 -5.08 4.48 8.07
N THR A 472 -4.36 5.61 8.13
CA THR A 472 -3.87 6.19 9.40
C THR A 472 -5.01 6.50 10.37
N LEU A 473 -6.19 6.89 9.87
CA LEU A 473 -7.38 7.17 10.68
C LEU A 473 -7.84 5.90 11.38
N LEU A 474 -7.96 4.79 10.65
CA LEU A 474 -8.38 3.51 11.22
C LEU A 474 -7.39 3.00 12.27
N GLU A 475 -6.09 3.05 11.97
CA GLU A 475 -5.03 2.67 12.91
C GLU A 475 -5.08 3.51 14.20
N ARG A 476 -5.34 4.82 14.06
CA ARG A 476 -5.45 5.73 15.20
C ARG A 476 -6.73 5.51 15.99
N LEU A 477 -7.87 5.30 15.34
CA LEU A 477 -9.13 5.03 16.01
C LEU A 477 -9.03 3.75 16.85
N MET A 478 -8.41 2.70 16.32
CA MET A 478 -8.14 1.48 17.09
C MET A 478 -7.20 1.71 18.27
N ALA A 479 -6.17 2.55 18.10
CA ALA A 479 -5.24 2.89 19.18
C ALA A 479 -5.87 3.74 20.31
N LEU A 480 -7.03 4.37 20.05
CA LEU A 480 -7.75 5.18 21.02
C LEU A 480 -8.76 4.37 21.85
N VAL A 481 -9.02 3.11 21.52
CA VAL A 481 -9.97 2.28 22.27
C VAL A 481 -9.39 1.97 23.66
N PRO A 482 -10.07 2.36 24.75
CA PRO A 482 -9.59 2.13 26.10
C PRO A 482 -9.67 0.63 26.45
N ASP A 483 -8.85 0.20 27.41
CA ASP A 483 -8.94 -1.09 28.11
C ASP A 483 -8.81 -2.37 27.25
N ILE A 484 -8.46 -2.25 25.97
CA ILE A 484 -8.23 -3.37 25.06
C ILE A 484 -6.82 -3.27 24.46
N SER A 485 -6.10 -4.38 24.42
CA SER A 485 -4.78 -4.41 23.76
C SER A 485 -4.89 -4.12 22.26
N PRO A 486 -3.88 -3.50 21.61
CA PRO A 486 -3.90 -3.25 20.16
C PRO A 486 -4.26 -4.48 19.32
N ALA A 487 -3.70 -5.65 19.66
CA ALA A 487 -4.01 -6.90 18.98
C ALA A 487 -5.45 -7.37 19.21
N GLY A 488 -5.97 -7.19 20.43
CA GLY A 488 -7.36 -7.50 20.77
C GLY A 488 -8.36 -6.60 20.03
N VAL A 489 -8.09 -5.30 19.93
CA VAL A 489 -8.91 -4.36 19.15
C VAL A 489 -8.92 -4.74 17.68
N LEU A 490 -7.74 -5.00 17.11
CA LEU A 490 -7.61 -5.41 15.71
C LEU A 490 -8.41 -6.68 15.43
N ALA A 491 -8.31 -7.70 16.28
CA ALA A 491 -9.09 -8.93 16.15
C ALA A 491 -10.60 -8.69 16.25
N ALA A 492 -11.05 -7.85 17.19
CA ALA A 492 -12.46 -7.53 17.36
C ALA A 492 -13.03 -6.73 16.17
N VAL A 493 -12.28 -5.75 15.66
CA VAL A 493 -12.67 -4.97 14.47
C VAL A 493 -12.72 -5.87 13.23
N ARG A 494 -11.77 -6.81 13.07
CA ARG A 494 -11.80 -7.78 11.97
C ARG A 494 -13.02 -8.68 12.00
N GLU A 495 -13.36 -9.21 13.17
CA GLU A 495 -14.53 -10.07 13.30
C GLU A 495 -15.82 -9.29 13.06
N GLY A 496 -15.95 -8.09 13.65
CA GLY A 496 -17.07 -7.20 13.38
C GLY A 496 -17.19 -6.81 11.90
N MET A 497 -16.06 -6.63 11.20
CA MET A 497 -16.05 -6.34 9.76
C MET A 497 -16.63 -7.47 8.93
N LYS A 498 -16.43 -8.74 9.30
CA LYS A 498 -17.06 -9.87 8.59
C LYS A 498 -18.58 -9.80 8.68
N SER A 499 -19.11 -9.59 9.90
CA SER A 499 -20.55 -9.46 10.13
C SER A 499 -21.14 -8.22 9.44
N GLU A 500 -20.43 -7.09 9.48
CA GLU A 500 -20.86 -5.85 8.82
C GLU A 500 -20.85 -5.99 7.29
N MET A 501 -19.87 -6.68 6.70
CA MET A 501 -19.85 -6.94 5.26
C MET A 501 -20.97 -7.87 4.82
N GLN A 502 -21.28 -8.90 5.61
CA GLN A 502 -22.40 -9.79 5.34
C GLN A 502 -23.73 -9.04 5.34
N ARG A 503 -23.97 -8.22 6.38
CA ARG A 503 -25.15 -7.36 6.45
C ARG A 503 -25.22 -6.38 5.28
N SER A 504 -24.09 -5.72 4.97
CA SER A 504 -24.01 -4.77 3.86
C SER A 504 -24.30 -5.47 2.51
N TYR A 505 -23.84 -6.70 2.31
CA TYR A 505 -24.17 -7.47 1.12
C TYR A 505 -25.68 -7.77 1.03
N GLU A 506 -26.29 -8.22 2.12
CA GLU A 506 -27.73 -8.49 2.19
C GLU A 506 -28.57 -7.23 1.88
N ASP A 507 -28.19 -6.09 2.46
CA ASP A 507 -28.81 -4.79 2.20
C ASP A 507 -28.66 -4.39 0.71
N ALA A 508 -27.50 -4.62 0.11
CA ALA A 508 -27.24 -4.31 -1.30
C ALA A 508 -28.08 -5.18 -2.26
N VAL A 509 -28.21 -6.47 -1.98
CA VAL A 509 -29.07 -7.39 -2.76
C VAL A 509 -30.53 -6.96 -2.66
N ALA A 510 -31.01 -6.66 -1.44
CA ALA A 510 -32.38 -6.20 -1.24
C ALA A 510 -32.67 -4.90 -2.01
N ALA A 511 -31.76 -3.91 -1.95
CA ALA A 511 -31.90 -2.65 -2.66
C ALA A 511 -31.90 -2.83 -4.20
N HIS A 512 -31.09 -3.76 -4.71
CA HIS A 512 -31.02 -4.05 -6.14
C HIS A 512 -32.31 -4.70 -6.65
N LEU A 513 -32.83 -5.73 -5.96
CA LEU A 513 -34.07 -6.41 -6.32
C LEU A 513 -35.29 -5.47 -6.31
N ILE A 514 -35.34 -4.52 -5.37
CA ILE A 514 -36.40 -3.49 -5.33
C ILE A 514 -36.30 -2.57 -6.55
N SER A 515 -35.10 -2.16 -6.93
CA SER A 515 -34.87 -1.25 -8.07
C SER A 515 -35.33 -1.86 -9.39
N ASP A 516 -35.02 -3.15 -9.61
CA ASP A 516 -35.44 -3.86 -10.82
C ASP A 516 -36.96 -4.06 -10.88
N THR A 517 -37.60 -4.27 -9.72
CA THR A 517 -39.06 -4.42 -9.63
C THR A 517 -39.79 -3.13 -9.99
N ILE A 518 -39.31 -1.97 -9.51
CA ILE A 518 -39.94 -0.66 -9.78
C ILE A 518 -39.79 -0.27 -11.26
N LEU A 519 -38.64 -0.56 -11.87
CA LEU A 519 -38.37 -0.27 -13.28
C LEU A 519 -39.09 -1.23 -14.26
N SER A 520 -39.50 -2.42 -13.79
CA SER A 520 -40.20 -3.42 -14.62
C SER A 520 -41.72 -3.26 -14.67
N THR A 521 -42.29 -2.34 -13.89
CA THR A 521 -43.71 -1.95 -14.04
C THR A 521 -43.86 -1.02 -15.25
N PRO A 522 -44.60 -1.39 -16.31
CA PRO A 522 -44.85 -0.47 -17.42
C PRO A 522 -45.54 0.78 -16.88
N SER A 523 -44.89 1.92 -17.04
CA SER A 523 -45.42 3.23 -16.67
C SER A 523 -46.72 3.47 -17.45
N GLY A 524 -47.85 3.14 -16.83
CA GLY A 524 -49.17 3.56 -17.28
C GLY A 524 -49.19 5.08 -17.34
N VAL A 525 -49.39 5.59 -18.56
CA VAL A 525 -49.63 6.98 -18.96
C VAL A 525 -50.14 7.86 -17.81
N GLN A 526 -49.24 8.56 -17.11
CA GLN A 526 -49.62 9.69 -16.27
C GLN A 526 -49.56 10.96 -17.10
N SER A 527 -50.77 11.39 -17.48
CA SER A 527 -51.11 12.64 -18.13
C SER A 527 -50.38 13.85 -17.51
N LYS A 528 -49.61 14.55 -18.34
CA LYS A 528 -48.99 15.84 -18.03
C LYS A 528 -50.07 16.89 -17.77
N ARG A 529 -50.35 17.21 -16.51
CA ARG A 529 -50.93 18.51 -16.15
C ARG A 529 -49.81 19.55 -16.10
N ALA A 530 -49.69 20.32 -17.17
CA ALA A 530 -48.88 21.53 -17.21
C ALA A 530 -49.51 22.60 -16.30
N SER A 531 -48.83 22.98 -15.22
CA SER A 531 -49.15 24.17 -14.45
C SER A 531 -48.40 25.37 -15.03
N THR A 532 -49.18 26.29 -15.60
CA THR A 532 -48.83 27.61 -16.10
C THR A 532 -48.28 28.49 -14.99
N VAL A 533 -47.01 28.89 -15.08
CA VAL A 533 -46.44 29.97 -14.25
C VAL A 533 -46.67 31.30 -14.96
N SER A 534 -47.47 32.14 -14.30
CA SER A 534 -47.78 33.53 -14.67
C SER A 534 -46.51 34.39 -14.63
N ARG A 535 -46.17 35.00 -15.77
CA ARG A 535 -45.30 36.18 -15.85
C ARG A 535 -46.13 37.41 -15.44
N ARG A 536 -45.68 38.12 -14.41
CA ARG A 536 -46.14 39.49 -14.13
C ARG A 536 -44.95 40.44 -14.18
N ASP A 537 -44.93 41.21 -15.26
CA ASP A 537 -44.19 42.45 -15.39
C ASP A 537 -44.67 43.47 -14.36
N THR A 538 -43.73 44.11 -13.65
CA THR A 538 -43.89 45.50 -13.22
C THR A 538 -42.56 46.24 -13.25
N ARG A 539 -42.45 47.15 -14.21
CA ARG A 539 -41.55 48.30 -14.23
C ARG A 539 -41.75 49.17 -12.98
N ARG A 540 -40.69 49.67 -12.34
CA ARG A 540 -40.59 51.09 -11.91
C ARG A 540 -39.18 51.54 -11.50
N ARG A 541 -38.66 52.43 -12.34
CA ARG A 541 -37.78 53.59 -12.14
C ARG A 541 -37.36 54.01 -10.71
N SER A 542 -36.03 54.21 -10.58
CA SER A 542 -35.31 55.47 -10.30
C SER A 542 -34.99 55.96 -8.88
N ARG A 543 -33.72 56.40 -8.78
CA ARG A 543 -33.12 57.55 -8.05
C ARG A 543 -32.63 57.35 -6.60
N TYR A 544 -31.30 57.32 -6.49
CA TYR A 544 -30.45 58.23 -5.70
C TYR A 544 -31.11 59.07 -4.60
N SER A 545 -30.75 58.79 -3.34
CA SER A 545 -30.17 59.74 -2.37
C SER A 545 -29.82 59.05 -1.04
N ASN A 546 -28.58 59.27 -0.58
CA ASN A 546 -28.18 59.33 0.85
C ASN A 546 -28.56 60.75 1.39
N PRO A 547 -28.44 61.11 2.70
CA PRO A 547 -27.79 60.44 3.84
C PRO A 547 -28.54 60.52 5.21
N SER A 548 -27.89 59.92 6.22
CA SER A 548 -27.76 60.39 7.62
C SER A 548 -28.65 59.84 8.75
N SER A 549 -27.90 59.43 9.80
CA SER A 549 -28.16 59.51 11.26
C SER A 549 -29.25 58.65 11.91
N GLY A 550 -28.86 57.93 12.97
CA GLY A 550 -29.81 57.42 13.97
C GLY A 550 -29.34 56.17 14.71
N THR A 551 -28.52 56.37 15.74
CA THR A 551 -28.32 55.49 16.90
C THR A 551 -29.57 54.75 17.37
N THR A 552 -29.46 53.44 17.60
CA THR A 552 -29.84 52.72 18.85
C THR A 552 -29.73 51.20 18.63
N SER A 553 -28.84 50.54 19.38
CA SER A 553 -29.00 49.13 19.78
C SER A 553 -30.07 49.06 20.89
N PRO A 554 -30.59 47.89 21.33
CA PRO A 554 -30.23 46.51 21.01
C PRO A 554 -31.45 45.63 20.65
N ASP A 555 -31.21 44.47 20.04
CA ASP A 555 -31.84 43.18 20.38
C ASP A 555 -31.56 42.15 19.27
N GLY A 556 -31.18 40.95 19.71
CA GLY A 556 -30.43 39.98 18.91
C GLY A 556 -31.19 39.38 17.73
N PRO A 557 -30.48 38.86 16.72
CA PRO A 557 -31.08 37.97 15.74
C PRO A 557 -30.81 36.52 16.12
N ALA A 558 -31.91 35.84 16.44
CA ALA A 558 -32.36 34.66 15.74
C ALA A 558 -31.32 33.56 15.49
N SER A 559 -31.54 32.45 16.21
CA SER A 559 -31.45 31.08 15.71
C SER A 559 -31.60 30.98 14.18
N VAL A 560 -30.47 30.97 13.47
CA VAL A 560 -30.34 30.44 12.11
C VAL A 560 -29.54 29.14 12.20
N ALA A 561 -30.10 28.16 12.88
CA ALA A 561 -29.74 26.75 12.74
C ALA A 561 -30.83 26.05 11.90
N SER A 562 -31.18 26.63 10.75
CA SER A 562 -31.94 25.90 9.73
C SER A 562 -30.94 25.20 8.83
N GLY A 563 -30.66 23.93 9.16
CA GLY A 563 -29.87 23.04 8.32
C GLY A 563 -30.59 22.86 6.99
N ARG A 564 -30.16 23.64 5.99
CA ARG A 564 -30.64 23.52 4.61
C ARG A 564 -30.30 22.11 4.13
N GLN A 565 -31.26 21.20 4.17
CA GLN A 565 -31.14 19.87 3.58
C GLN A 565 -30.80 20.08 2.11
N SER A 566 -29.56 19.77 1.74
CA SER A 566 -29.10 19.91 0.36
C SER A 566 -29.84 18.84 -0.44
N GLY A 567 -30.89 19.22 -1.16
CA GLY A 567 -31.75 18.34 -1.96
C GLY A 567 -31.08 17.69 -3.18
N THR A 568 -29.75 17.57 -3.17
CA THR A 568 -28.97 16.93 -4.23
C THR A 568 -28.79 15.43 -4.04
N PHE A 569 -29.08 14.88 -2.85
CA PHE A 569 -28.91 13.46 -2.55
C PHE A 569 -30.14 12.88 -1.85
N PRO A 570 -30.41 11.56 -1.99
CA PRO A 570 -31.42 10.85 -1.23
C PRO A 570 -31.29 11.03 0.28
N THR A 571 -32.42 10.89 0.98
CA THR A 571 -32.55 11.06 2.44
C THR A 571 -31.73 10.07 3.25
N GLN A 572 -31.38 8.92 2.69
CA GLN A 572 -30.43 7.96 3.27
C GLN A 572 -29.24 7.77 2.32
N ASN A 573 -28.03 8.05 2.82
CA ASN A 573 -26.79 7.90 2.06
C ASN A 573 -25.61 7.68 3.01
N LEU A 574 -24.49 7.18 2.49
CA LEU A 574 -23.31 6.84 3.30
C LEU A 574 -22.68 8.05 4.01
N SER A 575 -22.84 9.26 3.46
CA SER A 575 -22.29 10.47 4.09
C SER A 575 -22.98 10.86 5.40
N LEU A 576 -24.25 10.48 5.57
CA LEU A 576 -24.98 10.67 6.83
C LEU A 576 -24.50 9.73 7.94
N LEU A 577 -24.05 8.52 7.58
CA LEU A 577 -23.43 7.59 8.53
C LEU A 577 -22.12 8.17 9.08
N VAL A 578 -21.28 8.78 8.24
CA VAL A 578 -20.09 9.49 8.76
C VAL A 578 -20.49 10.71 9.60
N GLU A 579 -21.56 11.41 9.24
CA GLU A 579 -22.03 12.57 10.00
C GLU A 579 -22.49 12.20 11.43
N SER A 580 -23.10 11.04 11.62
CA SER A 580 -23.43 10.56 12.97
C SER A 580 -22.16 10.27 13.79
N VAL A 581 -21.12 9.67 13.19
CA VAL A 581 -19.80 9.47 13.82
C VAL A 581 -19.11 10.80 14.15
N LEU A 582 -19.21 11.78 13.26
CA LEU A 582 -18.67 13.12 13.48
C LEU A 582 -19.33 13.81 14.68
N LYS A 583 -20.61 13.54 14.95
CA LYS A 583 -21.34 14.08 16.12
C LYS A 583 -21.04 13.33 17.42
N GLY A 584 -20.66 12.05 17.36
CA GLY A 584 -20.29 11.26 18.53
C GLY A 584 -19.04 11.80 19.25
N ALA A 585 -18.83 11.46 20.51
CA ALA A 585 -17.58 11.76 21.22
C ALA A 585 -16.47 10.76 20.84
N LEU A 586 -15.20 11.13 21.03
CA LEU A 586 -14.05 10.22 20.93
C LEU A 586 -13.59 9.86 22.36
N PRO A 587 -13.10 8.63 22.62
CA PRO A 587 -12.85 7.54 21.68
C PRO A 587 -14.13 6.85 21.17
N LEU A 588 -14.04 6.23 19.99
CA LEU A 588 -15.15 5.45 19.41
C LEU A 588 -15.11 4.01 19.95
N ASP A 589 -16.27 3.38 20.03
CA ASP A 589 -16.38 1.95 20.29
C ASP A 589 -16.03 1.11 19.05
N VAL A 590 -15.76 -0.18 19.26
CA VAL A 590 -15.36 -1.12 18.21
C VAL A 590 -16.38 -1.16 17.07
N GLN A 591 -17.68 -1.15 17.38
CA GLN A 591 -18.72 -1.21 16.35
C GLN A 591 -18.72 0.03 15.45
N THR A 592 -18.54 1.22 16.02
CA THR A 592 -18.41 2.43 15.20
C THR A 592 -17.14 2.40 14.35
N ILE A 593 -16.03 1.85 14.86
CA ILE A 593 -14.79 1.68 14.08
C ILE A 593 -15.02 0.72 12.89
N VAL A 594 -15.74 -0.38 13.09
CA VAL A 594 -16.14 -1.32 12.02
C VAL A 594 -16.94 -0.59 10.94
N MET A 595 -17.91 0.25 11.32
CA MET A 595 -18.66 1.07 10.37
C MET A 595 -17.74 2.04 9.61
N VAL A 596 -16.80 2.70 10.28
CA VAL A 596 -15.83 3.59 9.63
C VAL A 596 -14.92 2.80 8.67
N ALA A 597 -14.52 1.58 9.02
CA ALA A 597 -13.73 0.71 8.15
C ALA A 597 -14.48 0.37 6.85
N ARG A 598 -15.78 0.03 6.93
CA ARG A 598 -16.65 -0.13 5.75
C ARG A 598 -16.70 1.14 4.90
N LEU A 599 -16.90 2.29 5.53
CA LEU A 599 -17.01 3.56 4.82
C LEU A 599 -15.68 3.95 4.13
N VAL A 600 -14.55 3.62 4.73
CA VAL A 600 -13.22 3.77 4.11
C VAL A 600 -13.04 2.81 2.92
N LEU A 601 -13.55 1.58 3.00
CA LEU A 601 -13.54 0.63 1.88
C LEU A 601 -14.37 1.15 0.69
N VAL A 602 -15.54 1.75 0.92
CA VAL A 602 -16.30 2.41 -0.16
C VAL A 602 -15.56 3.65 -0.67
N ALA A 603 -14.92 4.42 0.20
CA ALA A 603 -14.11 5.57 -0.23
C ALA A 603 -12.92 5.16 -1.12
N TRP A 604 -12.35 3.99 -0.88
CA TRP A 604 -11.33 3.40 -1.74
C TRP A 604 -11.87 3.14 -3.15
N THR A 605 -13.06 2.56 -3.30
CA THR A 605 -13.63 2.30 -4.65
C THR A 605 -13.89 3.58 -5.44
N LEU A 606 -14.04 4.72 -4.76
CA LEU A 606 -14.17 6.04 -5.39
C LEU A 606 -12.81 6.71 -5.70
N SER A 607 -11.72 6.20 -5.12
CA SER A 607 -10.38 6.81 -5.19
C SER A 607 -9.34 5.90 -5.88
N VAL A 608 -9.64 4.64 -6.13
CA VAL A 608 -8.77 3.71 -6.85
C VAL A 608 -8.87 3.94 -8.35
N GLN A 609 -7.75 3.79 -9.06
CA GLN A 609 -7.73 3.89 -10.51
C GLN A 609 -8.00 2.51 -11.12
N GLY A 610 -8.97 2.46 -12.04
CA GLY A 610 -9.32 1.24 -12.78
C GLY A 610 -8.20 0.81 -13.72
N VAL A 611 -7.88 -0.48 -13.71
CA VAL A 611 -7.03 -1.15 -14.70
C VAL A 611 -7.91 -1.82 -15.73
N ALA A 612 -7.53 -1.67 -16.99
CA ALA A 612 -8.22 -2.23 -18.14
C ALA A 612 -7.35 -3.30 -18.81
N TRP A 613 -7.82 -4.54 -18.82
CA TRP A 613 -7.15 -5.71 -19.42
C TRP A 613 -7.71 -6.07 -20.79
N GLU A 614 -9.01 -5.86 -21.01
CA GLU A 614 -9.71 -6.20 -22.26
C GLU A 614 -10.00 -4.97 -23.12
N GLU A 615 -10.06 -5.14 -24.44
CA GLU A 615 -10.42 -4.04 -25.35
C GLU A 615 -11.81 -3.48 -25.02
N GLY A 616 -11.95 -2.15 -25.01
CA GLY A 616 -13.20 -1.48 -24.62
C GLY A 616 -13.36 -1.21 -23.13
N GLU A 617 -12.55 -1.81 -22.25
CA GLU A 617 -12.52 -1.43 -20.83
C GLU A 617 -11.91 -0.03 -20.62
N VAL A 618 -12.50 0.74 -19.71
CA VAL A 618 -12.03 2.07 -19.33
C VAL A 618 -11.05 1.94 -18.16
N GLY A 619 -9.82 2.40 -18.33
CA GLY A 619 -8.83 2.37 -17.28
C GLY A 619 -7.40 2.48 -17.79
N LEU A 620 -6.45 2.41 -16.85
CA LEU A 620 -5.04 2.33 -17.16
C LEU A 620 -4.74 0.98 -17.83
N ARG A 621 -4.01 1.01 -18.94
CA ARG A 621 -3.46 -0.19 -19.56
C ARG A 621 -2.10 -0.48 -18.93
N VAL A 622 -2.01 -1.60 -18.22
CA VAL A 622 -0.72 -2.10 -17.76
C VAL A 622 0.09 -2.48 -18.99
N VAL A 623 1.37 -2.14 -19.00
CA VAL A 623 2.25 -2.46 -20.13
C VAL A 623 2.34 -3.96 -20.30
N ASP A 624 2.07 -4.41 -21.52
CA ASP A 624 2.23 -5.80 -21.91
C ASP A 624 3.71 -6.17 -21.90
N PRO A 625 4.15 -7.12 -21.05
CA PRO A 625 5.55 -7.54 -20.99
C PRO A 625 6.09 -8.07 -22.31
N ALA A 626 5.23 -8.53 -23.22
CA ALA A 626 5.64 -8.98 -24.56
C ALA A 626 6.03 -7.82 -25.50
N ARG A 627 5.63 -6.58 -25.16
CA ARG A 627 6.00 -5.36 -25.91
C ARG A 627 7.23 -4.65 -25.34
N LEU A 628 7.71 -5.10 -24.19
CA LEU A 628 8.89 -4.54 -23.55
C LEU A 628 10.18 -5.11 -24.16
N PRO A 629 11.27 -4.34 -24.18
CA PRO A 629 12.57 -4.81 -24.65
C PRO A 629 13.11 -5.98 -23.82
N GLU A 630 13.80 -6.93 -24.49
CA GLU A 630 14.35 -8.11 -23.81
C GLU A 630 15.54 -7.80 -22.90
N LYS A 631 16.33 -6.76 -23.21
CA LYS A 631 17.55 -6.38 -22.48
C LYS A 631 17.37 -5.02 -21.83
N MET A 632 17.09 -5.02 -20.54
CA MET A 632 16.96 -3.80 -19.74
C MET A 632 17.87 -3.85 -18.52
N TYR A 633 18.43 -2.72 -18.13
CA TYR A 633 19.19 -2.58 -16.90
C TYR A 633 18.75 -1.33 -16.13
N MET A 634 18.82 -1.41 -14.81
CA MET A 634 18.58 -0.32 -13.88
C MET A 634 19.89 -0.01 -13.16
N TRP A 635 20.32 1.25 -13.12
CA TRP A 635 21.51 1.71 -12.40
C TRP A 635 21.34 3.12 -11.85
#